data_AF-A0A938K1A2-F1
#
_entry.id   AF-A0A938K1A2-F1
#
_cell.length_a   1.000
_cell.length_b   1.000
_cell.length_c   1.000
_cell.angle_alpha   90.00
_cell.angle_beta   90.00
_cell.angle_gamma   90.00
#
_symmetry.space_group_name_H-M   'P 1'
#
loop_
_entity.id
_entity.type
_entity.pdbx_description
1 polymer ?
#
loop_
_entity_poly.entity_id
_entity_poly.type
_entity_poly.pdbx_seq_one_letter_code
_entity_poly.pdbx_strand_id
1 'polypeptide(L)'
;MDGRHNGAAPERVDFSKIRTSIPIPNLIEVQKKSYERFLQMDLLPTEREDTGLQTVFSSVFPISDFRGVSQLEFVDYAIGNWECKCGNLKGLHHLRSTCRNCGATIRTDPFHAGDVLCQS
;
A
#
# COMPACT_ATOMS: atom_id res chain seq x y z
N MET A 1 50.70 1.55 -3.61
CA MET A 1 50.48 1.13 -2.20
C MET A 1 49.03 0.67 -2.13
N ASP A 2 48.78 -0.58 -2.53
CA ASP A 2 47.43 -1.15 -2.66
C ASP A 2 47.00 -1.79 -1.33
N GLY A 3 46.04 -1.16 -0.66
CA GLY A 3 45.39 -1.71 0.54
C GLY A 3 44.22 -2.61 0.16
N ARG A 4 44.45 -3.92 0.05
CA ARG A 4 43.37 -4.92 -0.06
C ARG A 4 42.75 -5.15 1.32
N HIS A 5 41.50 -4.74 1.52
CA HIS A 5 40.68 -5.23 2.64
C HIS A 5 40.04 -6.56 2.23
N ASN A 6 40.48 -7.65 2.87
CA ASN A 6 39.81 -8.95 2.80
C ASN A 6 38.46 -8.87 3.52
N GLY A 7 37.38 -8.69 2.75
CA GLY A 7 36.01 -8.54 3.25
C GLY A 7 35.31 -9.85 3.61
N ALA A 8 35.90 -10.68 4.49
CA ALA A 8 35.18 -11.80 5.07
C ALA A 8 34.46 -11.34 6.33
N ALA A 9 33.12 -11.40 6.33
CA ALA A 9 32.33 -11.13 7.53
C ALA A 9 32.74 -12.12 8.64
N PRO A 10 32.86 -11.67 9.90
CA PRO A 10 33.28 -12.53 10.99
C PRO A 10 32.30 -13.70 11.18
N GLU A 11 32.86 -14.88 11.48
CA GLU A 11 32.09 -16.11 11.68
C GLU A 11 31.15 -15.96 12.90
N ARG A 12 29.85 -16.20 12.67
CA ARG A 12 28.83 -16.17 13.72
C ARG A 12 28.57 -17.60 14.19
N VAL A 13 28.90 -17.88 15.45
CA VAL A 13 28.58 -19.17 16.10
C VAL A 13 27.28 -19.04 16.88
N ASP A 14 26.36 -19.98 16.67
CA ASP A 14 25.07 -20.09 17.38
C ASP A 14 25.10 -21.29 18.35
N PHE A 15 24.80 -21.05 19.62
CA PHE A 15 24.76 -22.08 20.68
C PHE A 15 23.33 -22.45 21.11
N SER A 16 22.33 -22.02 20.36
CA SER A 16 20.92 -22.23 20.68
C SER A 16 20.58 -23.73 20.72
N LYS A 17 20.05 -24.18 21.87
CA LYS A 17 19.63 -25.58 22.09
C LYS A 17 18.19 -25.84 21.63
N ILE A 18 17.38 -24.78 21.52
CA ILE A 18 15.97 -24.84 21.14
C ILE A 18 15.85 -24.26 19.73
N ARG A 19 15.17 -24.99 18.84
CA ARG A 19 14.90 -24.52 17.47
C ARG A 19 13.70 -23.58 17.48
N THR A 20 13.89 -22.38 16.93
CA THR A 20 12.79 -21.45 16.66
C THR A 20 11.95 -21.99 15.51
N SER A 21 10.69 -22.35 15.78
CA SER A 21 9.73 -22.81 14.77
C SER A 21 8.98 -21.66 14.09
N ILE A 22 8.97 -20.49 14.72
CA ILE A 22 8.29 -19.29 14.23
C ILE A 22 9.37 -18.29 13.79
N PRO A 23 9.31 -17.78 12.55
CA PRO A 23 10.23 -16.74 12.09
C PRO A 23 10.01 -15.44 12.86
N ILE A 24 11.06 -14.63 13.01
CA ILE A 24 10.91 -13.28 13.56
C ILE A 24 9.98 -12.51 12.61
N PRO A 25 8.87 -11.95 13.13
CA PRO A 25 7.93 -11.21 12.30
C PRO A 25 8.56 -9.91 11.78
N ASN A 26 7.91 -9.29 10.80
CA ASN A 26 8.34 -7.98 10.35
C ASN A 26 8.11 -6.95 11.47
N LEU A 27 9.21 -6.48 12.07
CA LEU A 27 9.17 -5.61 13.26
C LEU A 27 8.51 -4.24 13.01
N ILE A 28 8.33 -3.84 11.74
CA ILE A 28 7.65 -2.58 11.35
C ILE A 28 6.26 -2.81 10.76
N GLU A 29 5.75 -4.04 10.78
CA GLU A 29 4.51 -4.40 10.10
C GLU A 29 3.30 -3.63 10.63
N VAL A 30 3.21 -3.46 11.94
CA VAL A 30 2.09 -2.73 12.57
C VAL A 30 2.09 -1.28 12.12
N GLN A 31 3.27 -0.64 12.08
CA GLN A 31 3.41 0.75 11.67
C GLN A 31 3.07 0.92 10.20
N LYS A 32 3.58 0.02 9.34
CA LYS A 32 3.26 0.01 7.90
C LYS A 32 1.76 -0.16 7.66
N LYS A 33 1.14 -1.17 8.28
CA LYS A 33 -0.30 -1.46 8.13
C LYS A 33 -1.18 -0.31 8.61
N SER A 34 -0.80 0.32 9.72
CA SER A 34 -1.53 1.48 10.24
C SER A 34 -1.53 2.64 9.23
N TYR A 35 -0.36 2.93 8.64
CA TYR A 35 -0.21 3.99 7.65
C TYR A 35 -0.94 3.67 6.34
N GLU A 36 -0.80 2.44 5.84
CA GLU A 36 -1.51 1.95 4.65
C GLU A 36 -3.04 2.06 4.83
N ARG A 37 -3.57 1.62 5.97
CA ARG A 37 -5.00 1.71 6.29
C ARG A 37 -5.48 3.16 6.40
N PHE A 38 -4.67 4.05 6.97
CA PHE A 38 -5.04 5.45 7.12
C PHE A 38 -5.12 6.17 5.77
N LEU A 39 -4.19 5.90 4.87
CA LEU A 39 -4.08 6.63 3.60
C LEU A 39 -4.83 6.01 2.42
N GLN A 40 -5.01 4.69 2.38
CA GLN A 40 -5.66 3.97 1.28
C GLN A 40 -5.13 4.35 -0.12
N MET A 41 -3.81 4.57 -0.21
CA MET A 41 -3.16 5.16 -1.39
C MET A 41 -3.31 4.29 -2.64
N ASP A 42 -3.24 2.97 -2.48
CA ASP A 42 -3.29 2.00 -3.56
C ASP A 42 -4.72 1.66 -4.02
N LEU A 43 -5.76 2.22 -3.38
CA LEU A 43 -7.18 1.99 -3.68
C LEU A 43 -7.75 3.04 -4.64
N LEU A 44 -8.59 2.59 -5.59
CA LEU A 44 -9.39 3.51 -6.41
C LEU A 44 -10.37 4.26 -5.50
N PRO A 45 -10.80 5.48 -5.85
CA PRO A 45 -11.78 6.21 -5.06
C PRO A 45 -13.03 5.39 -4.69
N THR A 46 -13.50 4.54 -5.61
CA THR A 46 -14.67 3.67 -5.42
C THR A 46 -14.43 2.45 -4.52
N GLU A 47 -13.18 2.07 -4.30
CA GLU A 47 -12.79 0.93 -3.47
C GLU A 47 -12.44 1.33 -2.03
N ARG A 48 -12.42 2.64 -1.74
CA ARG A 48 -12.03 3.14 -0.42
C ARG A 48 -13.10 2.90 0.62
N GLU A 49 -12.65 2.47 1.79
CA GLU A 49 -13.48 2.36 2.98
C GLU A 49 -13.63 3.74 3.64
N ASP A 50 -14.74 3.96 4.34
CA ASP A 50 -14.92 5.14 5.18
C ASP A 50 -14.08 5.03 6.47
N THR A 51 -12.76 5.09 6.30
CA THR A 51 -11.78 5.14 7.38
C THR A 51 -10.61 6.05 7.01
N GLY A 52 -9.84 6.48 8.01
CA GLY A 52 -8.63 7.26 7.80
C GLY A 52 -8.91 8.59 7.11
N LEU A 53 -8.18 8.90 6.03
CA LEU A 53 -8.36 10.15 5.29
C LEU A 53 -9.76 10.29 4.67
N GLN A 54 -10.37 9.19 4.22
CA GLN A 54 -11.72 9.23 3.64
C GLN A 54 -12.71 9.81 4.65
N THR A 55 -12.71 9.30 5.89
CA THR A 55 -13.58 9.81 6.96
C THR A 55 -13.25 11.24 7.36
N VAL A 56 -11.97 11.62 7.35
CA VAL A 56 -11.58 13.00 7.66
C VAL A 56 -12.19 13.95 6.62
N PHE A 57 -12.09 13.63 5.34
CA PHE A 57 -12.73 14.46 4.31
C PHE A 57 -14.26 14.42 4.40
N SER A 58 -14.87 13.23 4.49
CA SER A 58 -16.33 13.08 4.60
C SER A 58 -16.92 13.76 5.84
N SER A 59 -16.16 13.92 6.93
CA SER A 59 -16.65 14.56 8.16
C SER A 59 -16.53 16.08 8.16
N VAL A 60 -15.64 16.64 7.33
CA VAL A 60 -15.42 18.09 7.21
C VAL A 60 -16.28 18.69 6.10
N PHE A 61 -16.55 17.93 5.05
CA PHE A 61 -17.38 18.36 3.93
C PHE A 61 -18.85 17.95 4.11
N PRO A 62 -19.80 18.73 3.56
CA PRO A 62 -19.59 19.94 2.77
C PRO A 62 -19.29 21.20 3.60
N ILE A 63 -18.58 22.15 2.98
CA ILE A 63 -18.30 23.46 3.57
C ILE A 63 -19.09 24.52 2.78
N SER A 64 -19.98 25.24 3.46
CA SER A 64 -20.77 26.32 2.85
C SER A 64 -20.32 27.70 3.32
N ASP A 65 -20.47 28.71 2.46
CA ASP A 65 -20.26 30.09 2.87
C ASP A 65 -21.34 30.57 3.86
N PHE A 66 -21.08 31.68 4.56
CA PHE A 66 -22.02 32.24 5.55
C PHE A 66 -23.32 32.80 4.92
N ARG A 67 -23.36 32.97 3.60
CA ARG A 67 -24.49 33.52 2.84
C ARG A 67 -25.36 32.42 2.22
N GLY A 68 -24.94 31.16 2.29
CA GLY A 68 -25.57 30.02 1.63
C GLY A 68 -25.49 30.05 0.10
N VAL A 69 -24.57 30.82 -0.50
CA VAL A 69 -24.51 31.02 -1.96
C VAL A 69 -23.56 30.05 -2.64
N SER A 70 -22.53 29.59 -1.90
CA SER A 70 -21.53 28.66 -2.41
C SER A 70 -21.30 27.51 -1.42
N GLN A 71 -21.08 26.31 -1.95
CA GLN A 71 -20.81 25.10 -1.21
C GLN A 71 -19.67 24.34 -1.88
N LEU A 72 -18.68 23.91 -1.10
CA LEU A 72 -17.60 23.06 -1.52
C LEU A 72 -17.91 21.63 -1.11
N GLU A 73 -17.80 20.71 -2.07
CA GLU A 73 -18.06 19.28 -1.91
C GLU A 73 -16.75 18.50 -2.05
N PHE A 74 -16.65 17.41 -1.29
CA PHE A 74 -15.59 16.44 -1.47
C PHE A 74 -16.01 15.38 -2.50
N VAL A 75 -15.17 15.14 -3.50
CA VAL A 75 -15.40 14.13 -4.55
C VAL A 75 -14.50 12.93 -4.31
N ASP A 76 -13.18 13.14 -4.38
CA ASP A 76 -12.16 12.13 -4.10
C ASP A 76 -10.83 12.80 -3.71
N TYR A 77 -9.85 11.96 -3.34
CA TYR A 77 -8.46 12.40 -3.15
C TYR A 77 -7.50 11.48 -3.90
N ALA A 78 -6.31 11.96 -4.24
CA ALA A 78 -5.23 11.14 -4.75
C ALA A 78 -3.92 11.55 -4.08
N ILE A 79 -3.09 10.56 -3.73
CA ILE A 79 -1.80 10.78 -3.07
C ILE A 79 -0.71 10.11 -3.89
N GLY A 80 0.37 10.85 -4.15
CA GLY A 80 1.53 10.36 -4.88
C GLY A 80 1.41 10.49 -6.40
N ASN A 81 2.52 10.18 -7.08
CA ASN A 81 2.56 10.05 -8.53
C ASN A 81 2.43 8.57 -8.91
N TRP A 82 1.27 8.20 -9.46
CA TRP A 82 0.98 6.84 -9.93
C TRP A 82 1.49 6.63 -11.35
N GLU A 83 2.73 7.00 -11.60
CA GLU A 83 3.40 6.81 -12.88
C GLU A 83 4.60 5.88 -12.69
N CYS A 84 4.66 4.82 -13.50
CA CYS A 84 5.86 3.97 -13.52
C CYS A 84 7.06 4.78 -14.03
N LYS A 85 8.28 4.44 -13.61
CA LYS A 85 9.52 5.11 -14.08
C LYS A 85 9.66 5.18 -15.61
N CYS A 86 9.04 4.25 -16.34
CA CYS A 86 9.04 4.24 -17.81
C CYS A 86 7.95 5.11 -18.45
N GLY A 87 7.03 5.70 -17.67
CA GLY A 87 5.94 6.58 -18.12
C GLY A 87 4.75 5.87 -18.79
N ASN A 88 4.86 4.58 -19.09
CA ASN A 88 3.83 3.84 -19.85
C ASN A 88 2.59 3.46 -19.02
N LEU A 89 2.70 3.41 -17.70
CA LEU A 89 1.60 3.06 -16.80
C LEU A 89 1.29 4.28 -15.95
N LYS A 90 0.03 4.73 -15.99
CA LYS A 90 -0.46 5.91 -15.27
C LYS A 90 -1.73 5.60 -14.50
N GLY A 91 -1.78 6.11 -13.28
CA GLY A 91 -2.92 5.89 -12.39
C GLY A 91 -2.96 4.48 -11.81
N LEU A 92 -3.94 4.29 -10.96
CA LEU A 92 -4.13 3.10 -10.16
C LEU A 92 -4.76 1.93 -10.94
N HIS A 93 -5.43 2.20 -12.06
CA HIS A 93 -6.14 1.17 -12.83
C HIS A 93 -5.23 0.03 -13.33
N HIS A 94 -3.95 0.29 -13.56
CA HIS A 94 -2.99 -0.75 -13.95
C HIS A 94 -2.65 -1.76 -12.85
N LEU A 95 -3.03 -1.47 -11.59
CA LEU A 95 -2.94 -2.41 -10.48
C LEU A 95 -4.20 -3.29 -10.38
N ARG A 96 -5.11 -3.22 -11.35
CA ARG A 96 -6.35 -3.99 -11.36
C ARG A 96 -6.29 -4.98 -12.51
N SER A 97 -6.70 -6.21 -12.22
CA SER A 97 -6.92 -7.23 -13.25
C SER A 97 -8.28 -7.86 -13.05
N THR A 98 -8.92 -8.26 -14.14
CA THR A 98 -10.14 -9.05 -14.09
C THR A 98 -9.80 -10.49 -13.77
N CYS A 99 -10.37 -11.03 -12.70
CA CYS A 99 -10.22 -12.43 -12.35
C CYS A 99 -10.81 -13.31 -13.46
N ARG A 100 -10.02 -14.26 -14.00
CA ARG A 100 -10.48 -15.20 -15.03
C ARG A 100 -11.53 -16.19 -14.54
N ASN A 101 -11.65 -16.38 -13.22
CA ASN A 101 -12.56 -17.35 -12.63
C ASN A 101 -13.95 -16.76 -12.35
N CYS A 102 -14.03 -15.58 -11.71
CA CYS A 102 -15.29 -14.97 -11.28
C CYS A 102 -15.63 -13.64 -11.96
N GLY A 103 -14.72 -13.08 -12.77
CA GLY A 103 -14.91 -11.78 -13.42
C GLY A 103 -14.75 -10.56 -12.50
N ALA A 104 -14.47 -10.75 -11.20
CA ALA A 104 -14.24 -9.64 -10.28
C ALA A 104 -12.96 -8.87 -10.63
N THR A 105 -12.99 -7.55 -10.48
CA THR A 105 -11.80 -6.70 -10.55
C THR A 105 -11.02 -6.83 -9.25
N ILE A 106 -9.80 -7.36 -9.33
CA ILE A 106 -8.95 -7.62 -8.18
C ILE A 106 -7.69 -6.78 -8.22
N ARG A 107 -7.17 -6.42 -7.05
CA ARG A 107 -5.89 -5.72 -6.91
C ARG A 107 -4.74 -6.70 -7.15
N THR A 108 -3.85 -6.37 -8.07
CA THR A 108 -2.64 -7.14 -8.37
C THR A 108 -1.44 -6.46 -7.73
N ASP A 109 -0.59 -7.24 -7.08
CA ASP A 109 0.73 -6.77 -6.61
C ASP A 109 1.73 -6.88 -7.78
N PRO A 110 2.25 -5.76 -8.31
CA PRO A 110 3.22 -5.79 -9.41
C PRO A 110 4.61 -6.29 -8.97
N PHE A 111 4.88 -6.37 -7.66
CA PHE A 111 6.18 -6.80 -7.12
C PHE A 111 6.21 -8.28 -6.69
N HIS A 112 5.03 -8.90 -6.49
CA HIS A 112 4.91 -10.32 -6.22
C HIS A 112 4.03 -10.97 -7.27
N ALA A 113 4.66 -11.53 -8.30
CA ALA A 113 4.01 -12.41 -9.28
C ALA A 113 3.67 -13.76 -8.63
N GLY A 114 2.76 -13.74 -7.66
CA GLY A 114 2.06 -14.92 -7.16
C GLY A 114 0.67 -14.99 -7.77
N ASP A 115 0.11 -16.19 -7.86
CA ASP A 115 -1.29 -16.35 -8.24
C ASP A 115 -2.16 -15.57 -7.25
N VAL A 116 -2.87 -14.56 -7.76
CA VAL A 116 -3.95 -13.90 -7.02
C VAL A 116 -5.08 -14.92 -6.87
N LEU A 117 -5.01 -15.70 -5.80
CA LEU A 117 -6.06 -16.60 -5.39
C LEU A 117 -7.27 -15.75 -5.00
N CYS A 118 -8.26 -15.72 -5.88
CA CYS A 118 -9.58 -15.20 -5.55
C CYS A 118 -10.14 -16.11 -4.46
N GLN A 119 -10.10 -15.65 -3.20
CA GLN A 119 -10.82 -16.31 -2.12
C GLN A 119 -12.30 -16.10 -2.42
N SER A 120 -12.96 -17.19 -2.82
CA SER A 120 -14.41 -17.31 -2.99
C SER A 120 -15.16 -16.78 -1.78
#